data_AF-A0A166UYP8-F1
#
_entry.id   AF-A0A166UYP8-F1
#
_cell.length_a   1.000
_cell.length_b   1.000
_cell.length_c   1.000
_cell.angle_alpha   90.00
_cell.angle_beta   90.00
_cell.angle_gamma   90.00
#
_symmetry.space_group_name_H-M   'P 1'
#
loop_
_entity.id
_entity.type
_entity.pdbx_description
1 polymer ?
#
loop_
_entity_poly.entity_id
_entity_poly.type
_entity_poly.pdbx_seq_one_letter_code
_entity_poly.pdbx_strand_id
1 'polypeptide(L)'
;MAAAEQYIQLAKALPQQLQRFFARWPPASILPAGATPPKTGFQEITSNPFSPQKHAVTGKWHDPVYSLRRQAEIVKLARQHGVEELLPPTVKGTEYRIAHRVEHGLRVKGTGVGQKVKGKIHERMVQPRYVCLVTGFGLVGSRVLSRGMDADCVVQNGEEERGYAGDAEADQGVEEAPNATQRGSPFATPALLLTMSPSPVDPGEGHTYYTILGITRKLLQEQTAEPQQIIKRAYHRALLQNHPDKYKGQAPSTTLATSHNSRTSDTAFTIDQISTAYKVLSDPKSRAEYDRSLDLAPNNQGLKRGEQAFQTGIENVDLDDLEFDESGGPDAECWYRSCRCGNARGFLFTEADLEEAGENGELLVGCQDCSLWMKVHFAVVADE
;
A
#
# COMPACT_ATOMS: atom_id res chain seq x y z
N MET A 1 43.35 -32.26 10.48
CA MET A 1 42.30 -33.11 9.89
C MET A 1 40.92 -32.69 10.38
N ALA A 2 40.51 -32.95 11.62
CA ALA A 2 39.15 -32.66 12.13
C ALA A 2 38.59 -31.26 11.80
N ALA A 3 39.37 -30.18 11.96
CA ALA A 3 38.90 -28.82 11.60
C ALA A 3 38.58 -28.67 10.09
N ALA A 4 39.37 -29.30 9.21
CA ALA A 4 39.10 -29.29 7.77
C ALA A 4 37.81 -30.07 7.43
N GLU A 5 37.57 -31.19 8.10
CA GLU A 5 36.31 -31.95 7.98
C GLU A 5 35.10 -31.13 8.45
N GLN A 6 35.24 -30.37 9.54
CA GLN A 6 34.20 -29.43 10.01
C GLN A 6 33.92 -28.33 8.97
N TYR A 7 34.93 -27.73 8.36
CA TYR A 7 34.72 -26.75 7.28
C TYR A 7 34.07 -27.39 6.04
N ILE A 8 34.42 -28.63 5.69
CA ILE A 8 33.76 -29.38 4.61
C ILE A 8 32.29 -29.67 4.96
N GLN A 9 31.97 -30.00 6.22
CA GLN A 9 30.59 -30.18 6.69
C GLN A 9 29.80 -28.86 6.61
N LEU A 10 30.37 -27.74 7.04
CA LEU A 10 29.75 -26.41 6.94
C LEU A 10 29.49 -26.01 5.47
N ALA A 11 30.45 -26.26 4.56
CA ALA A 11 30.25 -26.03 3.13
C ALA A 11 29.15 -26.93 2.54
N LYS A 12 29.07 -28.20 2.99
CA LYS A 12 27.98 -29.13 2.61
C LYS A 12 26.62 -28.77 3.22
N ALA A 13 26.59 -28.02 4.32
CA ALA A 13 25.37 -27.51 4.95
C ALA A 13 24.80 -26.24 4.29
N LEU A 14 25.53 -25.62 3.35
CA LEU A 14 25.02 -24.47 2.58
C LEU A 14 23.79 -24.85 1.73
N PRO A 15 22.86 -23.91 1.48
CA PRO A 15 21.74 -24.12 0.57
C PRO A 15 22.19 -24.59 -0.82
N GLN A 16 21.46 -25.56 -1.38
CA GLN A 16 21.69 -26.13 -2.72
C GLN A 16 21.83 -25.06 -3.82
N GLN A 17 21.13 -23.93 -3.71
CA GLN A 17 21.26 -22.82 -4.65
C GLN A 17 22.65 -22.16 -4.62
N LEU A 18 23.22 -21.94 -3.43
CA LEU A 18 24.58 -21.40 -3.26
C LEU A 18 25.63 -22.42 -3.68
N GLN A 19 25.46 -23.69 -3.32
CA GLN A 19 26.38 -24.77 -3.74
C GLN A 19 26.45 -24.87 -5.27
N ARG A 20 25.30 -24.86 -5.96
CA ARG A 20 25.23 -24.85 -7.44
C ARG A 20 25.83 -23.58 -8.05
N PHE A 21 25.72 -22.43 -7.37
CA PHE A 21 26.34 -21.20 -7.81
C PHE A 21 27.87 -21.31 -7.73
N PHE A 22 28.44 -21.63 -6.56
CA PHE A 22 29.89 -21.75 -6.38
C PHE A 22 30.52 -22.88 -7.19
N ALA A 23 29.81 -23.99 -7.44
CA ALA A 23 30.28 -25.05 -8.33
C ALA A 23 30.43 -24.61 -9.80
N ARG A 24 29.60 -23.65 -10.25
CA ARG A 24 29.69 -23.05 -11.61
C ARG A 24 30.65 -21.86 -11.65
N TRP A 25 30.69 -21.09 -10.56
CA TRP A 25 31.39 -19.82 -10.42
C TRP A 25 32.26 -19.82 -9.15
N PRO A 26 33.37 -20.59 -9.12
CA PRO A 26 34.28 -20.57 -7.99
C PRO A 26 35.01 -19.21 -7.90
N PRO A 27 34.96 -18.51 -6.77
CA PRO A 27 35.75 -17.29 -6.55
C PRO A 27 37.22 -17.63 -6.31
N ALA A 28 38.10 -16.68 -6.62
CA ALA A 28 39.56 -16.84 -6.49
C ALA A 28 39.99 -17.25 -5.07
N SER A 29 39.29 -16.80 -4.02
CA SER A 29 39.61 -17.05 -2.62
C SER A 29 39.52 -18.53 -2.19
N ILE A 30 38.81 -19.38 -2.95
CA ILE A 30 38.66 -20.82 -2.67
C ILE A 30 39.69 -21.66 -3.45
N LEU A 31 40.32 -21.06 -4.46
CA LEU A 31 41.25 -21.74 -5.36
C LEU A 31 42.64 -21.85 -4.70
N PRO A 32 43.41 -22.93 -4.96
CA PRO A 32 44.68 -23.15 -4.29
C PRO A 32 45.67 -22.01 -4.58
N ALA A 33 46.26 -21.47 -3.51
CA ALA A 33 47.15 -20.32 -3.58
C ALA A 33 48.32 -20.56 -4.55
N GLY A 34 48.47 -19.69 -5.55
CA GLY A 34 49.52 -19.76 -6.57
C GLY A 34 49.11 -20.45 -7.89
N ALA A 35 47.92 -21.06 -7.97
CA ALA A 35 47.37 -21.51 -9.25
C ALA A 35 46.58 -20.39 -9.94
N THR A 36 46.77 -20.22 -11.25
CA THR A 36 45.72 -19.71 -12.15
C THR A 36 44.94 -20.91 -12.68
N PRO A 37 43.91 -21.40 -11.96
CA PRO A 37 43.15 -22.57 -12.42
C PRO A 37 42.47 -22.27 -13.75
N PRO A 38 42.21 -23.31 -14.58
CA PRO A 38 41.38 -23.15 -15.75
C PRO A 38 40.02 -22.59 -15.32
N LYS A 39 39.58 -21.55 -16.03
CA LYS A 39 38.24 -20.98 -15.84
C LYS A 39 37.22 -22.07 -16.09
N THR A 40 36.10 -22.05 -15.38
CA THR A 40 34.98 -22.92 -15.75
C THR A 40 34.43 -22.48 -17.11
N GLY A 41 33.86 -23.39 -17.90
CA GLY A 41 33.26 -23.00 -19.20
C GLY A 41 32.19 -21.89 -19.07
N PHE A 42 31.56 -21.77 -17.89
CA PHE A 42 30.66 -20.65 -17.58
C PHE A 42 31.43 -19.32 -17.42
N GLN A 43 32.57 -19.32 -16.73
CA GLN A 43 33.46 -18.15 -16.56
C GLN A 43 34.19 -17.74 -17.85
N GLU A 44 34.31 -18.64 -18.83
CA GLU A 44 34.85 -18.32 -20.16
C GLU A 44 33.82 -17.60 -21.04
N ILE A 45 32.56 -18.07 -21.02
CA ILE A 45 31.46 -17.45 -21.77
C ILE A 45 31.12 -16.06 -21.20
N THR A 46 31.19 -15.88 -19.89
CA THR A 46 30.84 -14.63 -19.22
C THR A 46 31.77 -14.36 -18.04
N SER A 47 32.33 -13.15 -17.93
CA SER A 47 33.29 -12.85 -16.86
C SER A 47 32.64 -12.65 -15.48
N ASN A 48 31.43 -12.08 -15.43
CA ASN A 48 30.65 -11.88 -14.21
C ASN A 48 29.18 -12.23 -14.48
N PRO A 49 28.58 -13.20 -13.76
CA PRO A 49 27.24 -13.72 -14.04
C PRO A 49 26.09 -12.75 -13.68
N PHE A 50 26.42 -11.62 -13.05
CA PHE A 50 25.47 -10.63 -12.53
C PHE A 50 25.45 -9.32 -13.32
N SER A 51 26.44 -9.08 -14.18
CA SER A 51 26.48 -7.94 -15.10
C SER A 51 25.99 -8.31 -16.49
N PRO A 52 25.27 -7.43 -17.22
CA PRO A 52 25.07 -7.61 -18.65
C PRO A 52 26.41 -7.54 -19.38
N GLN A 53 26.58 -8.34 -20.44
CA GLN A 53 27.81 -8.42 -21.22
C GLN A 53 27.54 -8.07 -22.68
N LYS A 54 28.38 -7.23 -23.28
CA LYS A 54 28.34 -6.94 -24.72
C LYS A 54 29.06 -8.07 -25.47
N HIS A 55 28.37 -8.72 -26.41
CA HIS A 55 28.97 -9.77 -27.23
C HIS A 55 29.91 -9.16 -28.28
N ALA A 56 31.14 -9.68 -28.37
CA ALA A 56 32.21 -9.05 -29.14
C ALA A 56 31.94 -8.96 -30.65
N VAL A 57 31.31 -9.99 -31.24
CA VAL A 57 31.08 -10.06 -32.70
C VAL A 57 29.80 -9.33 -33.11
N THR A 58 28.73 -9.46 -32.35
CA THR A 58 27.40 -8.90 -32.73
C THR A 58 27.16 -7.51 -32.15
N GLY A 59 27.98 -7.05 -31.20
CA GLY A 59 27.83 -5.76 -30.52
C GLY A 59 26.58 -5.65 -29.62
N LYS A 60 25.73 -6.68 -29.56
CA LYS A 60 24.51 -6.69 -28.75
C LYS A 60 24.84 -6.90 -27.28
N TRP A 61 24.08 -6.25 -26.40
CA TRP A 61 24.11 -6.53 -24.96
C TRP A 61 23.28 -7.77 -24.67
N HIS A 62 23.85 -8.71 -23.94
CA HIS A 62 23.16 -9.86 -23.39
C HIS A 62 22.79 -9.58 -21.94
N ASP A 63 21.58 -9.99 -21.55
CA ASP A 63 21.12 -9.94 -20.17
C ASP A 63 22.03 -10.75 -19.22
N PRO A 64 22.15 -10.35 -17.94
CA PRO A 64 22.91 -11.12 -16.97
C PRO A 64 22.29 -12.51 -16.75
N VAL A 65 23.15 -13.54 -16.65
CA VAL A 65 22.78 -14.95 -16.46
C VAL A 65 21.79 -15.12 -15.29
N TYR A 66 21.98 -14.35 -14.22
CA TYR A 66 21.00 -14.17 -13.15
C TYR A 66 20.37 -12.78 -13.21
N SER A 67 19.05 -12.73 -13.37
CA SER A 67 18.26 -11.50 -13.31
C SER A 67 18.32 -10.83 -11.92
N LEU A 68 18.10 -9.52 -11.84
CA LEU A 68 18.22 -8.73 -10.60
C LEU A 68 17.42 -9.28 -9.40
N ARG A 69 16.32 -9.99 -9.64
CA ARG A 69 15.58 -10.74 -8.61
C ARG A 69 16.39 -11.93 -8.08
N ARG A 70 16.87 -12.80 -8.97
CA ARG A 70 17.70 -13.97 -8.63
C ARG A 70 19.02 -13.55 -7.95
N GLN A 71 19.61 -12.42 -8.37
CA GLN A 71 20.75 -11.82 -7.67
C GLN A 71 20.42 -11.46 -6.22
N ALA A 72 19.27 -10.82 -5.97
CA ALA A 72 18.85 -10.47 -4.61
C ALA A 72 18.51 -11.70 -3.75
N GLU A 73 17.95 -12.75 -4.34
CA GLU A 73 17.71 -14.04 -3.67
C GLU A 73 19.02 -14.71 -3.25
N ILE A 74 19.99 -14.81 -4.17
CA ILE A 74 21.33 -15.37 -3.91
C ILE A 74 22.08 -14.54 -2.85
N VAL A 75 22.12 -13.21 -2.98
CA VAL A 75 22.75 -12.31 -1.99
C VAL A 75 22.07 -12.42 -0.62
N LYS A 76 20.74 -12.53 -0.56
CA LYS A 76 20.00 -12.71 0.70
C LYS A 76 20.42 -14.01 1.41
N LEU A 77 20.53 -15.12 0.68
CA LEU A 77 21.02 -16.39 1.21
C LEU A 77 22.49 -16.28 1.64
N ALA A 78 23.35 -15.69 0.80
CA ALA A 78 24.77 -15.56 1.10
C ALA A 78 25.01 -14.77 2.40
N ARG A 79 24.27 -13.67 2.59
CA ARG A 79 24.27 -12.87 3.81
C ARG A 79 23.77 -13.64 5.05
N GLN A 80 22.79 -14.53 4.89
CA GLN A 80 22.31 -15.40 5.99
C GLN A 80 23.36 -16.43 6.42
N HIS A 81 24.21 -16.88 5.49
CA HIS A 81 25.25 -17.87 5.74
C HIS A 81 26.67 -17.28 5.89
N GLY A 82 26.82 -15.94 5.92
CA GLY A 82 28.11 -15.27 6.07
C GLY A 82 29.08 -15.42 4.88
N VAL A 83 28.57 -15.77 3.69
CA VAL A 83 29.38 -16.02 2.48
C VAL A 83 29.23 -14.92 1.42
N GLU A 84 28.79 -13.72 1.79
CA GLU A 84 28.52 -12.62 0.85
C GLU A 84 29.78 -12.13 0.11
N GLU A 85 30.92 -12.07 0.80
CA GLU A 85 32.23 -11.68 0.24
C GLU A 85 32.75 -12.63 -0.86
N LEU A 86 32.25 -13.87 -0.88
CA LEU A 86 32.64 -14.88 -1.88
C LEU A 86 31.90 -14.71 -3.22
N LEU A 87 30.96 -13.76 -3.34
CA LEU A 87 30.26 -13.50 -4.59
C LEU A 87 30.93 -12.42 -5.43
N PRO A 88 30.83 -12.52 -6.78
CA PRO A 88 31.22 -11.41 -7.64
C PRO A 88 30.35 -10.17 -7.36
N PRO A 89 30.89 -8.95 -7.57
CA PRO A 89 30.25 -7.71 -7.16
C PRO A 89 28.89 -7.50 -7.83
N THR A 90 27.89 -7.06 -7.04
CA THR A 90 26.53 -6.80 -7.51
C THR A 90 25.96 -5.48 -7.00
N VAL A 91 25.03 -4.91 -7.78
CA VAL A 91 24.19 -3.77 -7.38
C VAL A 91 23.28 -4.10 -6.18
N LYS A 92 23.09 -5.39 -5.86
CA LYS A 92 22.24 -5.85 -4.76
C LYS A 92 23.01 -6.15 -3.46
N GLY A 93 24.33 -6.24 -3.52
CA GLY A 93 25.22 -6.49 -2.37
C GLY A 93 25.11 -5.42 -1.29
N THR A 94 25.28 -5.85 -0.04
CA THR A 94 25.23 -5.04 1.16
C THR A 94 26.29 -3.94 1.13
N GLU A 95 27.55 -4.30 0.86
CA GLU A 95 28.67 -3.35 0.73
C GLU A 95 28.41 -2.30 -0.35
N TYR A 96 28.10 -2.75 -1.57
CA TYR A 96 27.83 -1.84 -2.70
C TYR A 96 26.69 -0.87 -2.39
N ARG A 97 25.59 -1.35 -1.79
CA ARG A 97 24.45 -0.50 -1.43
C ARG A 97 24.75 0.49 -0.30
N ILE A 98 25.65 0.14 0.61
CA ILE A 98 26.12 1.06 1.66
C ILE A 98 27.07 2.09 1.04
N ALA A 99 28.10 1.66 0.33
CA ALA A 99 29.06 2.53 -0.34
C ALA A 99 28.37 3.54 -1.27
N HIS A 100 27.52 3.06 -2.18
CA HIS A 100 26.76 3.92 -3.09
C HIS A 100 25.83 4.88 -2.34
N ARG A 101 25.26 4.50 -1.19
CA ARG A 101 24.42 5.41 -0.38
C ARG A 101 25.25 6.47 0.35
N VAL A 102 26.44 6.12 0.83
CA VAL A 102 27.36 7.06 1.50
C VAL A 102 27.93 8.06 0.50
N GLU A 103 28.40 7.58 -0.66
CA GLU A 103 29.00 8.40 -1.72
C GLU A 103 27.98 9.33 -2.38
N HIS A 104 26.83 8.81 -2.79
CA HIS A 104 25.86 9.56 -3.60
C HIS A 104 24.74 10.23 -2.79
N GLY A 105 24.54 9.84 -1.52
CA GLY A 105 23.47 10.34 -0.66
C GLY A 105 22.05 10.06 -1.18
N LEU A 106 21.07 10.80 -0.65
CA LEU A 106 19.71 10.82 -1.18
C LEU A 106 19.66 11.78 -2.39
N ARG A 107 19.19 11.30 -3.55
CA ARG A 107 19.13 12.07 -4.81
C ARG A 107 17.71 12.25 -5.36
N VAL A 108 16.69 12.09 -4.52
CA VAL A 108 15.29 12.31 -4.88
C VAL A 108 15.04 13.80 -5.17
N LYS A 109 14.20 14.13 -6.16
CA LYS A 109 13.94 15.53 -6.52
C LYS A 109 13.28 16.26 -5.35
N GLY A 110 13.78 17.44 -5.02
CA GLY A 110 13.28 18.29 -3.93
C GLY A 110 13.95 18.04 -2.58
N THR A 111 14.01 16.80 -2.10
CA THR A 111 14.56 16.42 -0.78
C THR A 111 15.98 15.85 -0.81
N GLY A 112 16.52 15.57 -2.00
CA GLY A 112 17.89 15.09 -2.17
C GLY A 112 18.95 16.16 -1.88
N VAL A 113 20.18 15.72 -1.61
CA VAL A 113 21.32 16.59 -1.34
C VAL A 113 21.52 17.57 -2.51
N GLY A 114 21.59 18.87 -2.20
CA GLY A 114 21.71 19.94 -3.19
C GLY A 114 20.45 20.22 -4.03
N GLN A 115 19.30 19.59 -3.72
CA GLN A 115 18.01 19.95 -4.33
C GLN A 115 17.21 20.89 -3.44
N LYS A 116 16.33 21.69 -4.06
CA LYS A 116 15.38 22.58 -3.36
C LYS A 116 13.94 22.12 -3.65
N VAL A 117 13.11 22.09 -2.62
CA VAL A 117 11.68 21.77 -2.73
C VAL A 117 10.96 22.88 -3.52
N LYS A 118 10.09 22.51 -4.47
CA LYS A 118 9.36 23.46 -5.35
C LYS A 118 8.31 24.31 -4.61
N GLY A 119 7.90 23.89 -3.42
CA GLY A 119 6.75 24.41 -2.68
C GLY A 119 5.41 24.06 -3.34
N LYS A 120 4.31 24.25 -2.61
CA LYS A 120 2.94 24.21 -3.16
C LYS A 120 2.62 25.51 -3.91
N ILE A 121 1.58 25.50 -4.73
CA ILE A 121 1.17 26.69 -5.52
C ILE A 121 0.81 27.85 -4.58
N HIS A 122 0.02 27.58 -3.53
CA HIS A 122 -0.37 28.61 -2.57
C HIS A 122 0.85 29.22 -1.86
N GLU A 123 1.81 28.41 -1.39
CA GLU A 123 3.06 28.88 -0.75
C GLU A 123 3.85 29.84 -1.64
N ARG A 124 4.01 29.54 -2.93
CA ARG A 124 4.66 30.44 -3.89
C ARG A 124 3.86 31.73 -4.15
N MET A 125 2.53 31.63 -4.14
CA MET A 125 1.63 32.76 -4.38
C MET A 125 1.34 33.60 -3.13
N VAL A 126 1.81 33.22 -1.94
CA VAL A 126 1.71 34.02 -0.70
C VAL A 126 2.25 35.43 -0.96
N GLN A 127 3.54 35.58 -1.24
CA GLN A 127 4.17 36.90 -1.37
C GLN A 127 3.52 37.77 -2.46
N PRO A 128 3.29 37.30 -3.70
CA PRO A 128 2.55 38.06 -4.72
C PRO A 128 1.15 38.51 -4.27
N ARG A 129 0.39 37.66 -3.57
CA ARG A 129 -0.95 38.01 -3.08
C ARG A 129 -0.89 39.03 -1.94
N TYR A 130 0.07 38.93 -1.02
CA TYR A 130 0.26 39.94 0.03
C TYR A 130 0.71 41.28 -0.55
N VAL A 131 1.62 41.29 -1.53
CA VAL A 131 2.01 42.53 -2.23
C VAL A 131 0.82 43.16 -2.95
N CYS A 132 0.04 42.36 -3.70
CA CYS A 132 -1.18 42.83 -4.37
C CYS A 132 -2.23 43.38 -3.39
N LEU A 133 -2.40 42.77 -2.21
CA LEU A 133 -3.29 43.28 -1.16
C LEU A 133 -2.80 44.61 -0.59
N VAL A 134 -1.49 44.76 -0.33
CA VAL A 134 -0.91 45.97 0.25
C VAL A 134 -0.90 47.13 -0.75
N THR A 135 -0.51 46.89 -2.02
CA THR A 135 -0.56 47.92 -3.07
C THR A 135 -1.99 48.27 -3.47
N GLY A 136 -2.90 47.28 -3.48
CA GLY A 136 -4.33 47.50 -3.65
C GLY A 136 -4.92 48.42 -2.58
N PHE A 137 -4.64 48.17 -1.29
CA PHE A 137 -5.07 49.04 -0.19
C PHE A 137 -4.52 50.47 -0.30
N GLY A 138 -3.27 50.64 -0.76
CA GLY A 138 -2.68 51.96 -1.02
C GLY A 138 -3.43 52.78 -2.08
N LEU A 139 -4.08 52.13 -3.04
CA LEU A 139 -4.86 52.78 -4.10
C LEU A 139 -6.34 53.01 -3.72
N VAL A 140 -6.89 52.24 -2.76
CA VAL A 140 -8.28 52.42 -2.28
C VAL A 140 -8.42 53.74 -1.50
N GLY A 141 -7.37 54.17 -0.78
CA GLY A 141 -7.35 55.45 -0.05
C GLY A 141 -7.47 56.71 -0.92
N SER A 142 -7.23 56.61 -2.23
CA SER A 142 -7.22 57.75 -3.17
C SER A 142 -8.37 57.75 -4.19
N ARG A 143 -9.27 56.75 -4.16
CA ARG A 143 -10.32 56.57 -5.18
C ARG A 143 -11.72 57.13 -4.83
N VAL A 144 -11.84 57.96 -3.79
CA VAL A 144 -13.13 58.60 -3.42
C VAL A 144 -13.38 59.94 -4.14
N LEU A 145 -12.34 60.59 -4.69
CA LEU A 145 -12.50 61.73 -5.60
C LEU A 145 -11.61 61.61 -6.84
N SER A 146 -12.17 61.07 -7.92
CA SER A 146 -12.09 61.61 -9.30
C SER A 146 -12.74 60.64 -10.28
N ARG A 147 -13.74 61.12 -11.03
CA ARG A 147 -14.22 60.43 -12.24
C ARG A 147 -13.26 60.75 -13.39
N GLY A 148 -12.78 59.72 -14.07
CA GLY A 148 -12.11 59.83 -15.36
C GLY A 148 -10.59 59.94 -15.28
N MET A 149 -9.90 58.83 -15.53
CA MET A 149 -8.70 58.74 -16.37
C MET A 149 -8.32 57.26 -16.51
N ASP A 150 -7.88 56.90 -17.71
CA ASP A 150 -7.58 55.53 -18.10
C ASP A 150 -6.39 54.96 -17.32
N ALA A 151 -6.49 53.69 -16.94
CA ALA A 151 -5.41 52.94 -16.32
C ALA A 151 -5.39 51.53 -16.91
N ASP A 152 -4.69 51.40 -18.05
CA ASP A 152 -4.34 50.10 -18.62
C ASP A 152 -3.62 49.25 -17.57
N CYS A 153 -4.35 48.30 -17.02
CA CYS A 153 -3.77 47.26 -16.18
C CYS A 153 -3.07 46.27 -17.10
N VAL A 154 -1.85 46.62 -17.53
CA VAL A 154 -0.97 45.72 -18.28
C VAL A 154 -0.70 44.48 -17.42
N VAL A 155 -1.50 43.44 -17.65
CA VAL A 155 -1.18 42.09 -17.20
C VAL A 155 0.04 41.66 -17.99
N GLN A 156 1.22 41.86 -17.41
CA GLN A 156 2.41 41.16 -17.85
C GLN A 156 2.17 39.67 -17.59
N ASN A 157 1.66 38.99 -18.62
CA ASN A 157 1.66 37.54 -18.67
C ASN A 157 3.12 37.10 -18.59
N GLY A 158 3.54 36.65 -17.40
CA GLY A 158 4.86 36.08 -17.18
C GLY A 158 5.05 34.94 -18.17
N GLU A 159 6.08 35.08 -19.00
CA GLU A 159 6.30 34.32 -20.22
C GLU A 159 6.22 32.81 -19.93
N GLU A 160 5.36 32.12 -20.71
CA GLU A 160 5.40 30.68 -20.80
C GLU A 160 6.72 30.32 -21.52
N GLU A 161 7.79 30.09 -20.76
CA GLU A 161 9.01 29.42 -21.25
C GLU A 161 8.66 27.97 -21.63
N ARG A 162 7.97 27.84 -22.76
CA ARG A 162 7.82 26.60 -23.50
C ARG A 162 9.17 26.30 -24.14
N GLY A 163 10.05 25.70 -23.34
CA GLY A 163 11.37 25.27 -23.77
C GLY A 163 11.26 24.40 -25.03
N TYR A 164 11.92 24.84 -26.10
CA TYR A 164 12.09 24.09 -27.34
C TYR A 164 12.59 22.67 -27.03
N ALA A 165 11.79 21.66 -27.35
CA ALA A 165 12.32 20.35 -27.68
C ALA A 165 12.55 20.35 -29.19
N GLY A 166 13.82 20.25 -29.60
CA GLY A 166 14.21 20.29 -31.01
C GLY A 166 13.71 19.08 -31.79
N ASP A 167 13.66 19.26 -33.10
CA ASP A 167 13.15 18.34 -34.09
C ASP A 167 13.83 16.96 -34.06
N ALA A 168 13.02 15.92 -34.18
CA ALA A 168 13.45 14.60 -34.62
C ALA A 168 12.42 14.10 -35.63
N GLU A 169 12.87 13.90 -36.87
CA GLU A 169 12.03 13.56 -38.01
C GLU A 169 11.32 12.21 -37.81
N ALA A 170 10.01 12.18 -38.07
CA ALA A 170 9.25 10.95 -38.27
C ALA A 170 8.22 11.17 -39.38
N ASP A 171 8.46 10.43 -40.46
CA ASP A 171 7.83 10.41 -41.78
C ASP A 171 6.29 10.42 -41.83
N GLN A 172 5.73 10.88 -42.96
CA GLN A 172 4.28 10.98 -43.18
C GLN A 172 3.69 9.71 -43.84
N GLY A 173 2.54 9.25 -43.34
CA GLY A 173 1.68 8.27 -44.00
C GLY A 173 0.23 8.76 -43.99
N VAL A 174 -0.33 8.98 -45.18
CA VAL A 174 -1.65 9.61 -45.45
C VAL A 174 -2.86 8.66 -45.28
N GLU A 175 -4.06 9.24 -45.48
CA GLU A 175 -5.40 8.63 -45.69
C GLU A 175 -6.29 8.32 -44.45
N GLU A 176 -7.61 8.61 -44.43
CA GLU A 176 -8.42 9.65 -45.11
C GLU A 176 -9.67 10.01 -44.23
N ALA A 177 -10.47 11.01 -44.61
CA ALA A 177 -11.74 11.42 -43.99
C ALA A 177 -12.95 10.67 -44.62
N PRO A 178 -14.25 11.03 -44.40
CA PRO A 178 -14.89 11.92 -43.41
C PRO A 178 -16.16 11.32 -42.74
N ASN A 179 -16.87 12.13 -41.94
CA ASN A 179 -18.32 12.46 -42.08
C ASN A 179 -19.16 12.44 -40.77
N ALA A 180 -20.23 13.25 -40.81
CA ALA A 180 -21.41 13.34 -39.96
C ALA A 180 -21.29 13.99 -38.56
N THR A 181 -22.23 14.79 -38.06
CA THR A 181 -23.21 15.75 -38.63
C THR A 181 -23.99 16.33 -37.43
N GLN A 182 -24.33 17.60 -37.53
CA GLN A 182 -25.02 18.43 -36.53
C GLN A 182 -26.34 17.87 -35.95
N ARG A 183 -26.55 18.18 -34.66
CA ARG A 183 -27.77 18.73 -33.99
C ARG A 183 -27.46 18.74 -32.48
N GLY A 184 -27.85 19.68 -31.63
CA GLY A 184 -28.87 20.73 -31.66
C GLY A 184 -29.46 20.79 -30.24
N SER A 185 -29.38 21.92 -29.54
CA SER A 185 -29.89 22.12 -28.16
C SER A 185 -31.39 22.52 -28.20
N PRO A 186 -32.04 22.99 -27.10
CA PRO A 186 -31.73 22.95 -25.66
C PRO A 186 -32.93 22.41 -24.82
N PHE A 187 -32.79 22.29 -23.49
CA PHE A 187 -33.90 22.57 -22.53
C PHE A 187 -33.35 22.82 -21.12
N ALA A 188 -34.10 23.57 -20.30
CA ALA A 188 -33.62 24.13 -19.03
C ALA A 188 -34.53 23.78 -17.83
N THR A 189 -33.91 23.43 -16.69
CA THR A 189 -34.39 23.63 -15.28
C THR A 189 -35.73 22.98 -14.85
N PRO A 190 -35.99 22.75 -13.53
CA PRO A 190 -35.37 23.38 -12.37
C PRO A 190 -34.87 22.43 -11.25
N ALA A 191 -34.27 23.05 -10.24
CA ALA A 191 -33.77 22.41 -9.03
C ALA A 191 -34.89 22.00 -8.07
N LEU A 192 -34.65 20.93 -7.31
CA LEU A 192 -35.31 20.67 -6.02
C LEU A 192 -34.25 20.57 -4.92
N LEU A 193 -34.38 21.43 -3.93
CA LEU A 193 -33.57 21.43 -2.71
C LEU A 193 -34.04 20.31 -1.78
N LEU A 194 -33.14 19.35 -1.50
CA LEU A 194 -33.30 18.42 -0.39
C LEU A 194 -32.22 18.75 0.66
N THR A 195 -32.67 19.30 1.78
CA THR A 195 -31.81 19.73 2.89
C THR A 195 -31.28 18.53 3.66
N MET A 196 -30.10 18.04 3.29
CA MET A 196 -29.40 17.00 4.05
C MET A 196 -28.76 17.59 5.31
N SER A 197 -29.18 17.11 6.48
CA SER A 197 -28.52 17.40 7.75
C SER A 197 -27.08 16.82 7.77
N PRO A 198 -26.12 17.46 8.44
CA PRO A 198 -24.73 17.00 8.45
C PRO A 198 -24.57 15.70 9.26
N SER A 199 -24.14 14.63 8.59
CA SER A 199 -23.83 13.34 9.23
C SER A 199 -22.56 13.43 10.10
N PRO A 200 -22.57 12.90 11.35
CA PRO A 200 -21.46 13.04 12.29
C PRO A 200 -20.39 11.95 12.11
N VAL A 201 -19.87 11.78 10.90
CA VAL A 201 -18.78 10.85 10.58
C VAL A 201 -17.54 11.59 10.09
N ASP A 202 -16.84 12.23 11.04
CA ASP A 202 -15.43 12.56 10.88
C ASP A 202 -14.74 12.53 12.25
N PRO A 203 -13.71 11.67 12.41
CA PRO A 203 -12.38 12.26 12.60
C PRO A 203 -11.26 11.51 11.84
N GLY A 204 -11.10 11.80 10.55
CA GLY A 204 -9.82 11.93 9.83
C GLY A 204 -8.86 10.73 9.67
N GLU A 205 -8.90 9.70 10.51
CA GLU A 205 -7.80 8.73 10.64
C GLU A 205 -8.25 7.26 10.86
N GLY A 206 -9.55 6.97 10.78
CA GLY A 206 -10.09 5.61 10.94
C GLY A 206 -10.09 5.09 12.39
N HIS A 207 -10.00 5.97 13.37
CA HIS A 207 -10.09 5.65 14.79
C HIS A 207 -11.54 5.81 15.28
N THR A 208 -12.09 4.79 15.93
CA THR A 208 -13.44 4.90 16.55
C THR A 208 -13.41 5.83 17.77
N TYR A 209 -14.53 6.47 18.12
CA TYR A 209 -14.62 7.30 19.34
C TYR A 209 -14.32 6.49 20.62
N TYR A 210 -14.61 5.19 20.62
CA TYR A 210 -14.21 4.24 21.65
C TYR A 210 -12.68 4.10 21.76
N THR A 211 -11.98 3.99 20.62
CA THR A 211 -10.51 3.97 20.55
C THR A 211 -9.90 5.27 21.08
N ILE A 212 -10.48 6.43 20.74
CA ILE A 212 -9.97 7.76 21.13
C ILE A 212 -10.01 7.98 22.65
N LEU A 213 -11.08 7.55 23.33
CA LEU A 213 -11.17 7.61 24.80
C LEU A 213 -10.51 6.41 25.51
N GLY A 214 -10.14 5.36 24.78
CA GLY A 214 -9.57 4.13 25.35
C GLY A 214 -10.56 3.30 26.17
N ILE A 215 -11.84 3.27 25.76
CA ILE A 215 -12.91 2.48 26.41
C ILE A 215 -13.42 1.44 25.40
N THR A 216 -13.80 0.25 25.86
CA THR A 216 -14.43 -0.78 25.00
C THR A 216 -15.96 -0.67 25.04
N ARG A 217 -16.62 -0.94 23.89
CA ARG A 217 -18.10 -0.96 23.76
C ARG A 217 -18.77 -1.87 24.80
N LYS A 218 -18.17 -3.04 25.08
CA LYS A 218 -18.66 -4.03 26.07
C LYS A 218 -18.71 -3.47 27.49
N LEU A 219 -17.67 -2.77 27.94
CA LEU A 219 -17.60 -2.21 29.30
C LEU A 219 -18.72 -1.19 29.56
N LEU A 220 -19.11 -0.44 28.53
CA LEU A 220 -20.22 0.52 28.56
C LEU A 220 -21.61 -0.11 28.32
N GLN A 221 -21.69 -1.42 28.09
CA GLN A 221 -22.92 -2.20 27.98
C GLN A 221 -23.19 -3.01 29.26
N GLU A 222 -22.13 -3.57 29.86
CA GLU A 222 -22.19 -4.36 31.09
C GLU A 222 -22.43 -3.50 32.35
N GLN A 223 -21.90 -2.27 32.39
CA GLN A 223 -22.12 -1.33 33.49
C GLN A 223 -23.27 -0.35 33.18
N THR A 224 -24.49 -0.87 33.21
CA THR A 224 -25.73 -0.09 33.00
C THR A 224 -26.00 0.99 34.06
N ALA A 225 -25.38 0.90 35.23
CA ALA A 225 -25.66 1.79 36.36
C ALA A 225 -25.03 3.19 36.27
N GLU A 226 -23.79 3.32 35.77
CA GLU A 226 -22.99 4.56 35.85
C GLU A 226 -22.10 4.82 34.60
N PRO A 227 -22.61 4.72 33.35
CA PRO A 227 -21.78 4.86 32.15
C PRO A 227 -21.12 6.26 32.04
N GLN A 228 -21.78 7.31 32.54
CA GLN A 228 -21.27 8.68 32.47
C GLN A 228 -20.01 8.91 33.32
N GLN A 229 -19.89 8.27 34.50
CA GLN A 229 -18.68 8.37 35.33
C GLN A 229 -17.47 7.74 34.64
N ILE A 230 -17.67 6.61 33.96
CA ILE A 230 -16.64 5.90 33.20
C ILE A 230 -16.14 6.79 32.05
N ILE A 231 -17.06 7.34 31.25
CA ILE A 231 -16.74 8.23 30.13
C ILE A 231 -16.01 9.50 30.61
N LYS A 232 -16.48 10.13 31.70
CA LYS A 232 -15.84 11.32 32.29
C LYS A 232 -14.42 11.03 32.82
N ARG A 233 -14.22 9.87 33.46
CA ARG A 233 -12.89 9.43 33.92
C ARG A 233 -11.94 9.16 32.75
N ALA A 234 -12.43 8.54 31.69
CA ALA A 234 -11.67 8.26 30.48
C ALA A 234 -11.29 9.54 29.73
N TYR A 235 -12.21 10.50 29.58
CA TYR A 235 -11.94 11.82 29.02
C TYR A 235 -10.83 12.56 29.77
N HIS A 236 -10.91 12.62 31.11
CA HIS A 236 -9.87 13.24 31.92
C HIS A 236 -8.51 12.54 31.75
N ARG A 237 -8.49 11.20 31.68
CA ARG A 237 -7.28 10.41 31.38
C ARG A 237 -6.72 10.73 29.97
N ALA A 238 -7.58 10.81 28.95
CA ALA A 238 -7.18 11.06 27.57
C ALA A 238 -6.55 12.45 27.41
N LEU A 239 -7.12 13.48 28.03
CA LEU A 239 -6.54 14.82 28.08
C LEU A 239 -5.16 14.85 28.76
N LEU A 240 -5.00 14.18 29.90
CA LEU A 240 -3.72 14.13 30.62
C LEU A 240 -2.62 13.37 29.86
N GLN A 241 -2.98 12.44 28.98
CA GLN A 241 -2.01 11.76 28.12
C GLN A 241 -1.62 12.58 26.89
N ASN A 242 -2.58 13.29 26.28
CA ASN A 242 -2.39 14.04 25.03
C ASN A 242 -2.20 15.56 25.25
N HIS A 243 -1.87 16.00 26.47
CA HIS A 243 -1.66 17.41 26.77
C HIS A 243 -0.45 17.97 25.98
N PRO A 244 -0.57 19.10 25.25
CA PRO A 244 0.47 19.60 24.34
C PRO A 244 1.78 19.97 25.04
N ASP A 245 1.74 20.26 26.34
CA ASP A 245 2.92 20.56 27.14
C ASP A 245 3.83 19.31 27.33
N LYS A 246 3.23 18.11 27.32
CA LYS A 246 3.94 16.84 27.48
C LYS A 246 4.80 16.49 26.26
N TYR A 247 4.42 16.98 25.07
CA TYR A 247 5.17 16.80 23.83
C TYR A 247 6.30 17.80 23.63
N LYS A 248 6.36 18.89 24.42
CA LYS A 248 7.45 19.88 24.35
C LYS A 248 8.73 19.45 25.08
N GLY A 249 8.68 18.40 25.89
CA GLY A 249 9.81 17.92 26.70
C GLY A 249 10.73 16.90 26.02
N GLN A 250 10.43 16.43 24.81
CA GLN A 250 11.13 15.28 24.22
C GLN A 250 12.32 15.70 23.33
N ALA A 251 13.39 16.16 23.98
CA ALA A 251 14.71 16.27 23.34
C ALA A 251 15.32 14.86 23.13
N PRO A 252 16.09 14.62 22.05
CA PRO A 252 16.65 13.29 21.78
C PRO A 252 17.89 13.04 22.64
N SER A 253 17.83 12.01 23.49
CA SER A 253 18.99 11.49 24.21
C SER A 253 19.07 9.96 24.11
N THR A 254 20.26 9.50 23.77
CA THR A 254 20.63 8.11 23.46
C THR A 254 20.81 7.27 24.73
N THR A 255 20.30 6.03 24.77
CA THR A 255 21.00 4.79 25.23
C THR A 255 20.06 3.57 25.28
N LEU A 256 20.64 2.35 25.27
CA LEU A 256 19.94 1.06 25.24
C LEU A 256 19.60 0.54 26.66
N ALA A 257 18.44 -0.10 26.85
CA ALA A 257 18.32 -1.51 27.31
C ALA A 257 16.86 -1.97 27.63
N THR A 258 16.48 -3.12 27.06
CA THR A 258 15.62 -4.21 27.58
C THR A 258 14.19 -3.95 28.13
N SER A 259 13.21 -4.48 27.38
CA SER A 259 11.87 -5.03 27.73
C SER A 259 11.21 -4.73 29.09
N HIS A 260 10.04 -4.06 29.07
CA HIS A 260 8.71 -4.71 29.10
C HIS A 260 7.57 -3.68 28.93
N ASN A 261 6.53 -4.02 28.15
CA ASN A 261 5.22 -3.34 28.03
C ASN A 261 5.17 -1.80 27.89
N SER A 262 5.12 -1.28 26.65
CA SER A 262 4.04 -0.34 26.29
C SER A 262 3.72 -0.38 24.79
N ARG A 263 2.49 -0.78 24.45
CA ARG A 263 2.00 -0.91 23.07
C ARG A 263 1.25 0.37 22.65
N THR A 264 1.92 1.52 22.79
CA THR A 264 1.32 2.86 22.69
C THR A 264 2.23 3.86 21.97
N SER A 265 2.62 3.57 20.75
CA SER A 265 3.46 4.44 19.91
C SER A 265 2.82 4.65 18.54
N ASP A 266 1.69 5.37 18.50
CA ASP A 266 1.22 6.15 17.33
C ASP A 266 -0.08 6.96 17.57
N THR A 267 -0.75 6.81 18.72
CA THR A 267 -2.07 7.44 18.98
C THR A 267 -1.97 8.77 19.74
N ALA A 268 -1.32 9.77 19.15
CA ALA A 268 -1.35 11.15 19.65
C ALA A 268 -2.64 11.84 19.18
N PHE A 269 -3.73 11.63 19.92
CA PHE A 269 -5.04 12.20 19.58
C PHE A 269 -5.08 13.71 19.89
N THR A 270 -5.69 14.50 19.01
CA THR A 270 -5.84 15.94 19.26
C THR A 270 -6.88 16.20 20.36
N ILE A 271 -6.76 17.34 21.05
CA ILE A 271 -7.74 17.75 22.08
C ILE A 271 -9.15 17.82 21.47
N ASP A 272 -9.25 18.29 20.22
CA ASP A 272 -10.52 18.40 19.51
C ASP A 272 -11.17 17.04 19.29
N GLN A 273 -10.40 16.02 18.83
CA GLN A 273 -10.86 14.63 18.67
C GLN A 273 -11.33 14.02 20.00
N ILE A 274 -10.60 14.28 21.09
CA ILE A 274 -10.98 13.80 22.43
C ILE A 274 -12.28 14.48 22.90
N SER A 275 -12.47 15.77 22.57
CA SER A 275 -13.67 16.53 22.92
C SER A 275 -14.91 16.10 22.11
N THR A 276 -14.75 15.74 20.82
CA THR A 276 -15.85 15.24 19.99
C THR A 276 -16.25 13.83 20.41
N ALA A 277 -15.27 12.95 20.66
CA ALA A 277 -15.53 11.60 21.20
C ALA A 277 -16.30 11.65 22.54
N TYR A 278 -15.94 12.56 23.45
CA TYR A 278 -16.68 12.76 24.70
C TYR A 278 -18.12 13.22 24.47
N LYS A 279 -18.36 14.22 23.62
CA LYS A 279 -19.71 14.73 23.31
C LYS A 279 -20.62 13.67 22.68
N VAL A 280 -20.09 12.87 21.75
CA VAL A 280 -20.89 11.83 21.08
C VAL A 280 -21.23 10.69 22.05
N LEU A 281 -20.32 10.32 22.95
CA LEU A 281 -20.51 9.21 23.89
C LEU A 281 -21.22 9.61 25.19
N SER A 282 -21.24 10.89 25.58
CA SER A 282 -21.89 11.34 26.83
C SER A 282 -23.42 11.23 26.81
N ASP A 283 -24.02 11.44 25.64
CA ASP A 283 -25.47 11.50 25.48
C ASP A 283 -25.99 10.16 24.93
N PRO A 284 -27.00 9.54 25.55
CA PRO A 284 -27.41 8.18 25.21
C PRO A 284 -27.99 8.05 23.79
N LYS A 285 -28.56 9.14 23.25
CA LYS A 285 -29.12 9.17 21.89
C LYS A 285 -28.04 9.18 20.82
N SER A 286 -27.07 10.10 20.92
CA SER A 286 -25.94 10.17 19.97
C SER A 286 -25.05 8.93 20.05
N ARG A 287 -24.86 8.35 21.26
CA ARG A 287 -24.20 7.06 21.41
C ARG A 287 -24.94 5.95 20.65
N ALA A 288 -26.27 5.84 20.80
CA ALA A 288 -27.05 4.82 20.11
C ALA A 288 -27.07 5.02 18.59
N GLU A 289 -27.03 6.26 18.10
CA GLU A 289 -26.87 6.58 16.68
C GLU A 289 -25.48 6.21 16.14
N TYR A 290 -24.43 6.45 16.92
CA TYR A 290 -23.06 6.07 16.59
C TYR A 290 -22.83 4.55 16.65
N ASP A 291 -23.39 3.86 17.65
CA ASP A 291 -23.36 2.40 17.74
C ASP A 291 -24.06 1.77 16.53
N ARG A 292 -25.20 2.33 16.10
CA ARG A 292 -25.91 1.90 14.89
C ARG A 292 -25.13 2.16 13.60
N SER A 293 -24.39 3.28 13.51
CA SER A 293 -23.56 3.55 12.32
C SER A 293 -22.29 2.70 12.26
N LEU A 294 -21.76 2.25 13.41
CA LEU A 294 -20.71 1.24 13.46
C LEU A 294 -21.20 -0.15 13.03
N ASP A 295 -22.42 -0.55 13.43
CA ASP A 295 -22.99 -1.84 13.06
C ASP A 295 -23.44 -1.89 11.58
N LEU A 296 -23.87 -0.74 11.01
CA LEU A 296 -24.22 -0.58 9.59
C LEU A 296 -23.00 -0.33 8.68
N ALA A 297 -21.82 -0.04 9.23
CA ALA A 297 -20.61 0.11 8.43
C ALA A 297 -20.13 -1.27 7.96
N PRO A 298 -20.13 -1.58 6.65
CA PRO A 298 -19.54 -2.82 6.16
C PRO A 298 -18.08 -2.87 6.61
N ASN A 299 -17.67 -3.99 7.20
CA ASN A 299 -16.46 -4.14 8.02
C ASN A 299 -15.13 -3.94 7.25
N ASN A 300 -14.86 -2.68 6.90
CA ASN A 300 -13.69 -2.20 6.15
C ASN A 300 -12.90 -1.14 6.94
N GLN A 301 -13.28 -0.84 8.19
CA GLN A 301 -12.50 0.00 9.11
C GLN A 301 -11.65 -0.85 10.05
N GLY A 302 -10.80 -1.69 9.43
CA GLY A 302 -9.91 -2.63 10.13
C GLY A 302 -8.53 -2.83 9.52
N LEU A 303 -8.25 -2.32 8.31
CA LEU A 303 -6.91 -2.35 7.72
C LEU A 303 -6.55 -1.06 6.98
N LYS A 304 -5.44 -0.44 7.38
CA LYS A 304 -4.78 0.58 6.56
C LYS A 304 -4.17 -0.11 5.32
N ARG A 305 -4.72 0.26 4.16
CA ARG A 305 -4.09 0.27 2.83
C ARG A 305 -2.54 0.18 2.88
N GLY A 306 -1.97 -1.00 2.65
CA GLY A 306 -0.51 -1.14 2.57
C GLY A 306 0.04 -2.57 2.67
N GLU A 307 -0.61 -3.45 3.42
CA GLU A 307 -0.25 -4.87 3.47
C GLU A 307 -1.34 -5.74 2.84
N GLN A 308 -0.91 -6.82 2.21
CA GLN A 308 -1.78 -7.90 1.80
C GLN A 308 -2.36 -8.52 3.08
N ALA A 309 -3.59 -8.15 3.45
CA ALA A 309 -4.42 -9.05 4.23
C ALA A 309 -4.38 -10.39 3.49
N PHE A 310 -3.88 -11.42 4.17
CA PHE A 310 -3.76 -12.76 3.60
C PHE A 310 -5.19 -13.31 3.55
N GLN A 311 -5.93 -12.92 2.50
CA GLN A 311 -7.27 -13.38 2.13
C GLN A 311 -7.14 -14.85 1.74
N THR A 312 -6.98 -15.70 2.75
CA THR A 312 -6.44 -17.05 2.57
C THR A 312 -7.55 -17.98 2.11
N GLY A 313 -7.76 -18.02 0.79
CA GLY A 313 -8.43 -19.13 0.13
C GLY A 313 -9.90 -19.35 0.48
N ILE A 314 -10.67 -18.29 0.73
CA ILE A 314 -12.14 -18.32 0.65
C ILE A 314 -12.52 -17.64 -0.67
N GLU A 315 -13.09 -18.40 -1.60
CA GLU A 315 -13.60 -17.91 -2.90
C GLU A 315 -15.13 -17.80 -2.82
N ASN A 316 -15.67 -16.62 -3.13
CA ASN A 316 -17.13 -16.40 -3.21
C ASN A 316 -17.62 -16.76 -4.62
N VAL A 317 -18.70 -17.53 -4.71
CA VAL A 317 -19.33 -17.99 -5.96
C VAL A 317 -20.85 -17.98 -5.76
N ASP A 318 -21.62 -17.59 -6.77
CA ASP A 318 -23.09 -17.65 -6.74
C ASP A 318 -23.57 -19.02 -7.26
N LEU A 319 -24.69 -19.55 -6.78
CA LEU A 319 -25.14 -20.91 -7.13
C LEU A 319 -25.30 -21.15 -8.65
N ASP A 320 -25.71 -20.12 -9.39
CA ASP A 320 -25.89 -20.15 -10.84
C ASP A 320 -24.56 -20.32 -11.63
N ASP A 321 -23.40 -20.07 -11.00
CA ASP A 321 -22.06 -20.22 -11.59
C ASP A 321 -21.46 -21.64 -11.40
N LEU A 322 -22.19 -22.57 -10.76
CA LEU A 322 -21.73 -23.94 -10.51
C LEU A 322 -22.26 -24.96 -11.53
N GLU A 323 -21.45 -25.97 -11.82
CA GLU A 323 -21.85 -27.09 -12.70
C GLU A 323 -22.72 -28.08 -11.91
N PHE A 324 -23.92 -28.38 -12.43
CA PHE A 324 -24.87 -29.34 -11.86
C PHE A 324 -24.88 -30.63 -12.71
N ASP A 325 -24.76 -31.80 -12.07
CA ASP A 325 -24.67 -33.10 -12.76
C ASP A 325 -26.02 -33.83 -12.80
N GLU A 326 -26.91 -33.46 -13.73
CA GLU A 326 -28.25 -34.08 -13.93
C GLU A 326 -28.18 -35.53 -14.50
N SER A 327 -27.11 -36.28 -14.22
CA SER A 327 -26.85 -37.60 -14.84
C SER A 327 -27.52 -38.79 -14.12
N GLY A 328 -28.78 -38.64 -13.70
CA GLY A 328 -29.78 -39.70 -13.45
C GLY A 328 -29.35 -40.99 -12.72
N GLY A 329 -28.35 -40.92 -11.85
CA GLY A 329 -27.81 -42.02 -11.05
C GLY A 329 -27.96 -41.76 -9.53
N PRO A 330 -27.52 -42.69 -8.66
CA PRO A 330 -27.71 -42.58 -7.22
C PRO A 330 -26.96 -41.41 -6.54
N ASP A 331 -26.06 -40.73 -7.24
CA ASP A 331 -25.27 -39.58 -6.77
C ASP A 331 -25.57 -38.27 -7.56
N ALA A 332 -26.68 -38.22 -8.31
CA ALA A 332 -26.92 -37.22 -9.38
C ALA A 332 -27.70 -35.95 -8.98
N GLU A 333 -27.64 -35.55 -7.70
CA GLU A 333 -28.18 -34.29 -7.17
C GLU A 333 -27.05 -33.51 -6.47
N CYS A 334 -25.95 -33.27 -7.20
CA CYS A 334 -24.78 -32.57 -6.69
C CYS A 334 -24.29 -31.44 -7.61
N TRP A 335 -23.95 -30.31 -6.97
CA TRP A 335 -23.21 -29.21 -7.60
C TRP A 335 -21.72 -29.46 -7.39
N TYR A 336 -20.92 -29.17 -8.41
CA TYR A 336 -19.47 -29.30 -8.33
C TYR A 336 -18.72 -28.15 -9.00
N ARG A 337 -17.48 -27.93 -8.56
CA ARG A 337 -16.56 -26.98 -9.19
C ARG A 337 -15.11 -27.45 -9.09
N SER A 338 -14.35 -27.17 -10.14
CA SER A 338 -12.91 -27.43 -10.15
C SER A 338 -12.17 -26.53 -9.16
N CYS A 339 -11.11 -27.07 -8.54
CA CYS A 339 -10.30 -26.34 -7.58
C CYS A 339 -8.91 -26.03 -8.14
N ARG A 340 -8.32 -24.93 -7.65
CA ARG A 340 -6.98 -24.45 -8.01
C ARG A 340 -5.85 -25.46 -7.72
N CYS A 341 -6.12 -26.52 -6.94
CA CYS A 341 -5.19 -27.65 -6.74
C CYS A 341 -5.10 -28.61 -7.95
N GLY A 342 -6.05 -28.56 -8.88
CA GLY A 342 -6.10 -29.43 -10.06
C GLY A 342 -7.16 -30.55 -10.03
N ASN A 343 -7.93 -30.71 -8.95
CA ASN A 343 -9.11 -31.59 -8.95
C ASN A 343 -10.28 -30.90 -9.70
N ALA A 344 -10.89 -31.61 -10.66
CA ALA A 344 -12.04 -31.16 -11.43
C ALA A 344 -13.36 -31.11 -10.62
N ARG A 345 -13.51 -31.96 -9.59
CA ARG A 345 -14.64 -31.96 -8.64
C ARG A 345 -14.14 -31.67 -7.23
N GLY A 346 -13.35 -30.60 -7.10
CA GLY A 346 -12.68 -30.25 -5.84
C GLY A 346 -13.64 -29.79 -4.75
N PHE A 347 -14.67 -29.03 -5.14
CA PHE A 347 -15.80 -28.67 -4.28
C PHE A 347 -17.02 -29.45 -4.77
N LEU A 348 -17.76 -30.08 -3.86
CA LEU A 348 -18.96 -30.87 -4.14
C LEU A 348 -19.90 -30.79 -2.93
N PHE A 349 -21.20 -30.60 -3.20
CA PHE A 349 -22.27 -30.54 -2.18
C PHE A 349 -23.63 -30.89 -2.82
N THR A 350 -24.60 -31.24 -1.99
CA THR A 350 -25.93 -31.80 -2.35
C THR A 350 -27.07 -30.91 -1.90
N GLU A 351 -28.30 -31.15 -2.35
CA GLU A 351 -29.45 -30.27 -2.06
C GLU A 351 -29.74 -30.17 -0.56
N ALA A 352 -29.58 -31.28 0.17
CA ALA A 352 -29.68 -31.32 1.62
C ALA A 352 -28.69 -30.37 2.34
N ASP A 353 -27.49 -30.16 1.78
CA ASP A 353 -26.50 -29.24 2.35
C ASP A 353 -26.92 -27.77 2.16
N LEU A 354 -27.66 -27.44 1.08
CA LEU A 354 -28.26 -26.11 0.90
C LEU A 354 -29.49 -25.94 1.77
N GLU A 355 -30.32 -26.97 1.93
CA GLU A 355 -31.52 -26.90 2.77
C GLU A 355 -31.15 -26.61 4.24
N GLU A 356 -30.11 -27.27 4.78
CA GLU A 356 -29.59 -26.96 6.12
C GLU A 356 -29.00 -25.53 6.22
N ALA A 357 -28.37 -25.03 5.15
CA ALA A 357 -27.84 -23.66 5.09
C ALA A 357 -28.89 -22.59 4.73
N GLY A 358 -30.14 -22.99 4.43
CA GLY A 358 -31.17 -22.15 3.83
C GLY A 358 -31.56 -20.92 4.64
N GLU A 359 -31.48 -21.01 5.98
CA GLU A 359 -31.74 -19.87 6.88
C GLU A 359 -30.73 -18.72 6.71
N ASN A 360 -29.53 -19.00 6.20
CA ASN A 360 -28.45 -18.03 6.04
C ASN A 360 -28.27 -17.52 4.60
N GLY A 361 -28.75 -18.26 3.59
CA GLY A 361 -28.49 -17.99 2.16
C GLY A 361 -27.03 -18.16 1.73
N GLU A 362 -26.20 -18.77 2.58
CA GLU A 362 -24.75 -18.85 2.42
C GLU A 362 -24.22 -20.22 2.90
N LEU A 363 -23.67 -21.03 2.00
CA LEU A 363 -23.06 -22.33 2.30
C LEU A 363 -21.52 -22.25 2.22
N LEU A 364 -20.80 -22.82 3.19
CA LEU A 364 -19.33 -22.90 3.16
C LEU A 364 -18.86 -24.33 2.86
N VAL A 365 -18.19 -24.51 1.73
CA VAL A 365 -17.74 -25.82 1.22
C VAL A 365 -16.21 -25.89 1.22
N GLY A 366 -15.65 -26.92 1.86
CA GLY A 366 -14.21 -27.21 1.81
C GLY A 366 -13.85 -27.99 0.55
N CYS A 367 -12.63 -27.79 0.03
CA CYS A 367 -12.12 -28.64 -1.05
C CYS A 367 -11.69 -30.01 -0.51
N GLN A 368 -12.02 -31.09 -1.23
CA GLN A 368 -11.69 -32.46 -0.82
C GLN A 368 -10.17 -32.73 -0.75
N ASP A 369 -9.38 -32.12 -1.65
CA ASP A 369 -7.93 -32.39 -1.78
C ASP A 369 -7.01 -31.27 -1.24
N CYS A 370 -7.56 -30.14 -0.76
CA CYS A 370 -6.72 -29.06 -0.21
C CYS A 370 -7.46 -28.17 0.78
N SER A 371 -6.71 -27.38 1.55
CA SER A 371 -7.26 -26.48 2.57
C SER A 371 -7.89 -25.19 2.01
N LEU A 372 -8.43 -25.21 0.79
CA LEU A 372 -9.21 -24.11 0.24
C LEU A 372 -10.68 -24.27 0.60
N TRP A 373 -11.37 -23.13 0.73
CA TRP A 373 -12.77 -23.03 1.08
C TRP A 373 -13.49 -22.20 0.01
N MET A 374 -14.75 -22.49 -0.20
CA MET A 374 -15.65 -21.78 -1.09
C MET A 374 -16.87 -21.34 -0.30
N LYS A 375 -17.37 -20.14 -0.61
CA LYS A 375 -18.61 -19.62 -0.05
C LYS A 375 -19.62 -19.46 -1.17
N VAL A 376 -20.62 -20.34 -1.18
CA VAL A 376 -21.70 -20.38 -2.17
C VAL A 376 -22.85 -19.53 -1.67
N HIS A 377 -23.32 -18.58 -2.48
CA HIS A 377 -24.48 -17.74 -2.18
C HIS A 377 -25.68 -18.24 -2.97
N PHE A 378 -26.84 -18.33 -2.31
CA PHE A 378 -28.08 -18.79 -2.93
C PHE A 378 -29.30 -18.11 -2.30
N ALA A 379 -30.40 -18.05 -3.05
CA ALA A 379 -31.67 -17.50 -2.59
C ALA A 379 -32.77 -18.56 -2.76
N VAL A 380 -33.43 -18.92 -1.65
CA VAL A 380 -34.58 -19.82 -1.68
C VAL A 380 -35.79 -19.04 -2.18
N VAL A 381 -36.31 -19.43 -3.35
CA VAL A 381 -37.60 -18.94 -3.86
C VAL A 381 -38.68 -19.89 -3.36
N ALA A 382 -39.64 -19.37 -2.60
CA ALA A 382 -40.83 -20.13 -2.23
C ALA A 382 -41.87 -19.98 -3.34
N ASP A 383 -42.26 -21.09 -3.96
CA ASP A 383 -43.40 -21.14 -4.90
C ASP A 383 -44.73 -20.92 -4.15
N GLU A 384 -45.60 -20.06 -4.71
CA GLU A 384 -46.98 -19.81 -4.24
C GLU A 384 -48.04 -20.74 -4.88
#